data_AF-A0A087AGW1-F1
#
_entry.id   AF-A0A087AGW1-F1
#
_cell.length_a   1.000
_cell.length_b   1.000
_cell.length_c   1.000
_cell.angle_alpha   90.00
_cell.angle_beta   90.00
_cell.angle_gamma   90.00
#
_symmetry.space_group_name_H-M   'P 1'
#
loop_
_entity.id
_entity.type
_entity.pdbx_description
1 polymer ?
#
loop_
_entity_poly.entity_id
_entity_poly.type
_entity_poly.pdbx_seq_one_letter_code
_entity_poly.pdbx_strand_id
1 'polypeptide(L)'
;MLDELLLRKATIVITDRKIDDPRVDSLYLGREFLGVAINNFNPLAQRASVTFADLAGMSFIVASDIGPWRTLIEQRIPGAQFLYQQDLGSLEQISRYSAFPFVYSNLTRSSHDVNGRFLVHTHIGGD
;
A
#
# COMPACT_ATOMS: atom_id res chain seq x y z
N MET A 1 14.01 -0.05 16.93
CA MET A 1 13.50 -1.38 16.50
C MET A 1 14.29 -2.51 17.14
N LEU A 2 15.58 -2.67 16.88
CA LEU A 2 16.42 -3.64 17.61
C LEU A 2 16.38 -3.38 19.13
N ASP A 3 16.49 -2.12 19.54
CA ASP A 3 16.38 -1.74 20.96
C ASP A 3 15.04 -2.12 21.60
N GLU A 4 13.95 -2.19 20.83
CA GLU A 4 12.64 -2.61 21.36
C GLU A 4 12.67 -4.08 21.80
N LEU A 5 13.39 -4.92 21.05
CA LEU A 5 13.60 -6.33 21.37
C LEU A 5 14.62 -6.49 22.52
N LEU A 6 15.76 -5.79 22.43
CA LEU A 6 16.85 -5.92 23.41
C LEU A 6 16.47 -5.40 24.81
N LEU A 7 15.71 -4.31 24.87
CA LEU A 7 15.21 -3.74 26.12
C LEU A 7 13.90 -4.40 26.59
N ARG A 8 13.44 -5.46 25.91
CA ARG A 8 12.19 -6.19 26.19
C ARG A 8 10.94 -5.31 26.23
N LYS A 9 10.92 -4.24 25.43
CA LYS A 9 9.72 -3.42 25.22
C LYS A 9 8.73 -4.11 24.28
N ALA A 10 9.22 -4.99 23.41
CA ALA A 10 8.45 -5.90 22.57
C ALA A 10 9.05 -7.30 22.58
N THR A 11 8.23 -8.33 22.35
CA THR A 11 8.68 -9.73 22.22
C THR A 11 8.84 -10.15 20.76
N ILE A 12 8.04 -9.57 19.86
CA ILE A 12 8.05 -9.84 18.42
C ILE A 12 7.97 -8.51 17.70
N VAL A 13 8.72 -8.38 16.60
CA VAL A 13 8.64 -7.26 15.67
C VAL A 13 8.41 -7.80 14.27
N ILE A 14 7.47 -7.21 13.53
CA ILE A 14 7.25 -7.45 12.10
C ILE A 14 7.88 -6.29 11.33
N THR A 15 8.74 -6.59 10.36
CA THR A 15 9.46 -5.59 9.56
C THR A 15 9.74 -6.12 8.15
N ASP A 16 9.93 -5.20 7.22
CA ASP A 16 10.28 -5.42 5.82
C ASP A 16 11.77 -5.72 5.59
N ARG A 17 12.60 -5.72 6.65
CA ARG A 17 14.04 -6.00 6.57
C ARG A 17 14.48 -7.02 7.62
N LYS A 18 15.48 -7.82 7.28
CA LYS A 18 16.14 -8.70 8.25
C LYS A 18 16.83 -7.85 9.33
N ILE A 19 16.71 -8.27 10.59
CA ILE A 19 17.53 -7.74 11.68
C ILE A 19 18.74 -8.68 11.84
N ASP A 20 19.93 -8.17 11.52
CA ASP A 20 21.18 -8.92 11.60
C ASP A 20 21.88 -8.65 12.93
N ASP A 21 21.44 -9.34 13.98
CA ASP A 21 22.06 -9.27 15.31
C ASP A 21 22.00 -10.65 15.98
N PRO A 22 23.11 -11.15 16.55
CA PRO A 22 23.18 -12.51 17.12
C PRO A 22 22.29 -12.73 18.36
N ARG A 23 21.69 -11.67 18.92
CA ARG A 23 20.81 -11.74 20.09
C ARG A 23 19.33 -11.88 19.74
N VAL A 24 18.98 -11.83 18.45
CA VAL A 24 17.60 -11.93 17.97
C VAL A 24 17.53 -12.87 16.77
N ASP A 25 16.51 -13.71 16.73
CA ASP A 25 16.22 -14.53 15.55
C ASP A 25 15.37 -13.74 14.55
N SER A 26 15.76 -13.81 13.28
CA SER A 26 14.97 -13.26 12.17
C SER A 26 14.37 -14.40 11.35
N LEU A 27 13.04 -14.48 11.30
CA LEU A 27 12.30 -15.44 10.48
C LEU A 27 11.67 -14.72 9.28
N TYR A 28 11.87 -15.28 8.09
CA TYR A 28 11.16 -14.82 6.90
C TYR A 28 9.70 -15.25 6.95
N LEU A 29 8.78 -14.28 6.87
CA LEU A 29 7.33 -14.54 6.93
C LEU A 29 6.68 -14.68 5.56
N GLY A 30 7.17 -13.95 4.54
CA GLY A 30 6.55 -13.94 3.23
C GLY A 30 6.87 -12.68 2.42
N ARG A 31 6.18 -12.54 1.29
CA ARG A 31 6.16 -11.33 0.46
C ARG A 31 4.78 -10.72 0.48
N GLU A 32 4.76 -9.41 0.63
CA GLU A 32 3.58 -8.57 0.43
C GLU A 32 3.79 -7.74 -0.85
N PHE A 33 2.72 -7.59 -1.63
CA PHE A 33 2.70 -6.84 -2.87
C PHE A 33 1.78 -5.64 -2.73
N LEU A 34 2.29 -4.48 -3.15
CA LEU A 34 1.52 -3.25 -3.28
C LEU A 34 0.73 -3.28 -4.59
N GLY A 35 -0.54 -2.93 -4.50
CA GLY A 35 -1.43 -2.74 -5.62
C GLY A 35 -2.10 -1.37 -5.59
N VAL A 36 -2.66 -1.00 -6.75
CA VAL A 36 -3.49 0.20 -6.90
C VAL A 36 -4.80 -0.21 -7.52
N ALA A 37 -5.89 0.33 -6.98
CA ALA A 37 -7.23 0.17 -7.49
C ALA A 37 -7.57 1.45 -8.27
N ILE A 38 -7.86 1.29 -9.56
CA ILE A 38 -8.14 2.41 -10.45
C ILE A 38 -9.58 2.29 -10.94
N ASN A 39 -10.31 3.41 -10.90
CA ASN A 39 -11.69 3.48 -11.40
C ASN A 39 -11.74 3.14 -12.90
N ASN A 40 -12.71 2.32 -13.32
CA ASN A 40 -12.92 1.88 -14.71
C ASN A 40 -13.01 3.01 -15.77
N PHE A 41 -13.34 4.24 -15.38
CA PHE A 41 -13.35 5.39 -16.31
C PHE A 41 -11.94 5.94 -16.61
N ASN A 42 -10.92 5.55 -15.86
CA ASN A 42 -9.54 5.93 -16.13
C ASN A 42 -8.94 4.98 -17.19
N PRO A 43 -8.28 5.50 -18.26
CA PRO A 43 -7.64 4.66 -19.28
C PRO A 43 -6.65 3.62 -18.74
N LEU A 44 -5.99 3.90 -17.61
CA LEU A 44 -5.06 2.97 -16.95
C LEU A 44 -5.76 1.71 -16.44
N ALA A 45 -7.05 1.78 -16.11
CA ALA A 45 -7.80 0.62 -15.63
C ALA A 45 -7.89 -0.50 -16.67
N GLN A 46 -7.81 -0.18 -17.96
CA GLN A 46 -7.86 -1.17 -19.04
C GLN A 46 -6.53 -1.87 -19.29
N ARG A 47 -5.44 -1.44 -18.62
CA ARG A 47 -4.12 -2.05 -18.79
C ARG A 47 -3.99 -3.29 -17.91
N ALA A 48 -3.22 -4.29 -18.34
CA ALA A 48 -2.94 -5.46 -17.50
C ALA A 48 -2.10 -5.11 -16.25
N SER A 49 -1.26 -4.09 -16.36
CA SER A 49 -0.42 -3.55 -15.30
C SER A 49 -0.18 -2.05 -15.49
N VAL A 50 0.30 -1.40 -14.44
CA VAL A 50 0.72 0.01 -14.43
C VAL A 50 2.10 0.13 -13.80
N THR A 51 2.86 1.17 -14.13
CA THR A 51 4.12 1.51 -13.43
C THR A 51 3.90 2.68 -12.47
N PHE A 52 4.90 3.00 -11.63
CA PHE A 52 4.81 4.21 -10.80
C PHE A 52 4.81 5.50 -11.65
N ALA A 53 5.47 5.49 -12.81
CA ALA A 53 5.46 6.61 -13.74
C ALA A 53 4.08 6.82 -14.39
N ASP A 54 3.34 5.75 -14.68
CA ASP A 54 1.95 5.85 -15.17
C ASP A 54 1.03 6.58 -14.17
N LEU A 55 1.36 6.51 -12.88
CA LEU A 55 0.61 7.07 -11.77
C LEU A 55 1.00 8.52 -11.45
N ALA A 56 1.94 9.11 -12.18
CA ALA A 56 2.48 10.44 -11.94
C ALA A 56 1.38 11.52 -11.94
N GLY A 57 1.48 12.47 -11.00
CA GLY A 57 0.55 13.60 -10.90
C GLY A 57 -0.87 13.26 -10.42
N MET A 58 -1.19 11.98 -10.19
CA MET A 58 -2.52 11.58 -9.72
C MET A 58 -2.73 11.90 -8.24
N SER A 59 -3.99 12.02 -7.83
CA SER A 59 -4.37 12.13 -6.41
C SER A 59 -4.92 10.79 -5.91
N PHE A 60 -4.40 10.30 -4.80
CA PHE A 60 -4.75 9.01 -4.19
C PHE A 60 -5.43 9.20 -2.86
N ILE A 61 -6.37 8.33 -2.52
CA ILE A 61 -6.84 8.17 -1.13
C ILE A 61 -6.09 7.00 -0.52
N VAL A 62 -5.53 7.20 0.67
CA VAL A 62 -4.65 6.21 1.30
C VAL A 62 -4.93 6.12 2.80
N ALA A 63 -4.94 4.91 3.37
CA ALA A 63 -4.95 4.78 4.83
C ALA A 63 -3.68 5.39 5.43
N SER A 64 -3.76 5.97 6.63
CA SER A 64 -2.60 6.61 7.25
C SER A 64 -1.54 5.60 7.68
N ASP A 65 -1.96 4.44 8.17
CA ASP A 65 -1.08 3.43 8.76
C ASP A 65 -0.83 2.26 7.79
N ILE A 66 -0.31 2.58 6.59
CA ILE A 66 0.04 1.58 5.55
C ILE A 66 1.49 1.05 5.67
N GLY A 67 2.17 1.33 6.80
CA GLY A 67 3.52 0.84 7.06
C GLY A 67 4.56 1.29 6.01
N PRO A 68 5.47 0.41 5.57
CA PRO A 68 6.61 0.78 4.69
C PRO A 68 6.16 1.30 3.32
N TRP A 69 4.93 0.99 2.91
CA TRP A 69 4.37 1.40 1.63
C TRP A 69 4.23 2.91 1.48
N ARG A 70 4.05 3.66 2.58
CA ARG A 70 3.97 5.14 2.57
C ARG A 70 5.21 5.75 1.93
N THR A 71 6.39 5.42 2.45
CA THR A 71 7.65 5.94 1.95
C THR A 71 7.86 5.53 0.49
N LEU A 72 7.49 4.30 0.13
CA LEU A 72 7.63 3.81 -1.24
C LEU A 72 6.80 4.62 -2.24
N ILE A 73 5.51 4.84 -1.99
CA ILE A 73 4.63 5.55 -2.93
C ILE A 73 4.99 7.03 -3.04
N GLU A 74 5.36 7.67 -1.93
CA GLU A 74 5.76 9.08 -1.90
C GLU A 74 7.07 9.31 -2.69
N GLN A 75 7.99 8.35 -2.66
CA GLN A 75 9.26 8.45 -3.39
C GLN A 75 9.14 8.05 -4.86
N ARG A 76 8.27 7.09 -5.19
CA ARG A 76 8.26 6.46 -6.52
C ARG A 76 7.20 7.02 -7.45
N ILE A 77 6.13 7.64 -6.95
CA ILE A 77 5.08 8.24 -7.80
C ILE A 77 5.31 9.77 -7.90
N PRO A 78 5.95 10.25 -8.99
CA PRO A 78 6.34 11.65 -9.07
C PRO A 78 5.13 12.57 -9.18
N GLY A 79 5.13 13.65 -8.38
CA GLY A 79 4.09 14.68 -8.42
C GLY A 79 2.72 14.25 -7.91
N ALA A 80 2.57 13.04 -7.37
CA ALA A 80 1.29 12.59 -6.81
C ALA A 80 0.92 13.34 -5.53
N GLN A 81 -0.39 13.40 -5.28
CA GLN A 81 -0.96 13.93 -4.03
C GLN A 81 -1.61 12.78 -3.25
N PHE A 82 -1.41 12.74 -1.95
CA PHE A 82 -1.92 11.66 -1.10
C PHE A 82 -2.88 12.21 -0.03
N LEU A 83 -4.14 11.82 -0.12
CA LEU A 83 -5.23 12.18 0.79
C LEU A 83 -5.32 11.12 1.89
N TYR A 84 -4.46 11.24 2.91
CA TYR A 84 -4.39 10.28 4.01
C TYR A 84 -5.63 10.31 4.91
N GLN A 85 -6.20 9.13 5.17
CA GLN A 85 -7.35 8.92 6.05
C GLN A 85 -6.92 8.11 7.27
N GLN A 86 -7.20 8.59 8.47
CA GLN A 86 -6.96 7.83 9.70
C GLN A 86 -8.10 6.84 9.97
N ASP A 87 -9.33 7.24 9.67
CA ASP A 87 -10.52 6.42 9.85
C ASP A 87 -10.79 5.57 8.61
N LEU A 88 -10.81 4.24 8.79
CA LEU A 88 -11.06 3.28 7.71
C LEU A 88 -12.49 3.36 7.18
N GLY A 89 -13.47 3.75 8.02
CA GLY A 89 -14.84 3.99 7.57
C GLY A 89 -14.92 5.15 6.58
N SER A 90 -14.22 6.25 6.87
CA SER A 90 -14.11 7.42 6.00
C SER A 90 -13.40 7.08 4.71
N LEU A 91 -12.29 6.33 4.78
CA LEU A 91 -11.61 5.79 3.60
C LEU A 91 -12.57 5.00 2.72
N GLU A 92 -13.37 4.10 3.31
CA GLU A 92 -14.34 3.29 2.59
C GLU A 92 -15.42 4.15 1.93
N GLN A 93 -16.00 5.10 2.67
CA GLN A 93 -17.03 6.01 2.14
C GLN A 93 -16.50 6.83 0.96
N ILE A 94 -15.34 7.47 1.10
CA ILE A 94 -14.78 8.28 0.00
C ILE A 94 -14.42 7.40 -1.19
N SER A 95 -13.89 6.18 -0.96
CA SER A 95 -13.58 5.25 -2.06
C SER A 95 -14.83 4.81 -2.83
N ARG A 96 -16.00 4.72 -2.18
CA ARG A 96 -17.28 4.38 -2.85
C ARG A 96 -17.81 5.50 -3.74
N TYR A 97 -17.61 6.76 -3.34
CA TYR A 97 -18.24 7.92 -4.00
C TYR A 97 -17.29 8.77 -4.84
N SER A 98 -15.98 8.61 -4.70
CA SER A 98 -14.98 9.31 -5.51
C SER A 98 -14.49 8.48 -6.69
N ALA A 99 -13.73 9.12 -7.58
CA ALA A 99 -13.00 8.48 -8.66
C ALA A 99 -11.48 8.39 -8.39
N PHE A 100 -11.04 8.76 -7.19
CA PHE A 100 -9.62 8.72 -6.86
C PHE A 100 -9.16 7.27 -6.76
N PRO A 101 -8.00 6.92 -7.34
CA PRO A 101 -7.38 5.63 -7.07
C PRO A 101 -7.03 5.50 -5.58
N PHE A 102 -7.02 4.26 -5.11
CA PHE A 102 -6.57 3.94 -3.75
C PHE A 102 -5.53 2.82 -3.77
N VAL A 103 -4.63 2.85 -2.80
CA VAL A 103 -3.53 1.91 -2.66
C VAL A 103 -3.93 0.83 -1.65
N TYR A 104 -3.57 -0.42 -1.93
CA TYR A 104 -3.82 -1.57 -1.05
C TYR A 104 -2.67 -2.57 -1.16
N SER A 105 -2.62 -3.55 -0.25
CA SER A 105 -1.72 -4.70 -0.36
C SER A 105 -2.49 -6.01 -0.54
N ASN A 106 -1.83 -7.04 -1.04
CA ASN A 106 -2.43 -8.37 -1.15
C ASN A 106 -2.83 -8.98 0.21
N LEU A 107 -2.29 -8.48 1.34
CA LEU A 107 -2.66 -8.92 2.70
C LEU A 107 -3.82 -8.10 3.29
N THR A 108 -3.92 -6.82 2.93
CA THR A 108 -5.01 -5.93 3.36
C THR A 108 -6.23 -6.02 2.44
N ARG A 109 -6.22 -6.95 1.47
CA ARG A 109 -7.39 -7.37 0.68
C ARG A 109 -8.42 -8.08 1.59
N SER A 110 -9.05 -7.35 2.50
CA SER A 110 -10.42 -7.68 2.87
C SER A 110 -11.26 -7.55 1.60
N SER A 111 -12.24 -8.43 1.45
CA SER A 111 -13.14 -8.51 0.30
C SER A 111 -14.06 -7.28 0.19
N HIS A 112 -13.50 -6.07 0.06
CA HIS A 112 -14.16 -4.96 -0.59
C HIS A 112 -14.03 -5.22 -2.09
N ASP A 113 -14.81 -6.18 -2.56
CA ASP A 113 -15.31 -6.14 -3.91
C ASP A 113 -16.05 -4.82 -4.03
N VAL A 114 -15.35 -3.79 -4.51
CA VAL A 114 -15.91 -2.46 -4.75
C VAL A 114 -16.79 -2.57 -5.99
N ASN A 115 -17.89 -3.32 -5.89
CA ASN A 115 -18.99 -3.43 -6.84
C ASN A 115 -18.56 -3.43 -8.33
N GLY A 116 -17.48 -4.13 -8.69
CA GLY A 116 -16.95 -4.17 -10.06
C GLY A 116 -16.48 -2.83 -10.67
N ARG A 117 -16.34 -1.74 -9.88
CA ARG A 117 -15.96 -0.39 -10.35
C ARG A 117 -14.46 -0.13 -10.42
N PHE A 118 -13.66 -0.98 -9.79
CA PHE A 118 -12.21 -0.84 -9.72
C PHE A 118 -11.55 -2.12 -10.18
N LEU A 119 -10.60 -1.99 -11.09
CA LEU A 119 -9.73 -3.08 -11.51
C LEU A 119 -8.47 -3.08 -10.63
N VAL A 120 -8.12 -4.28 -10.17
CA VAL A 120 -7.09 -4.56 -9.18
C VAL A 120 -5.78 -4.86 -9.91
N HIS A 121 -4.87 -3.88 -9.97
CA HIS A 121 -3.52 -4.13 -10.50
C HIS A 121 -2.63 -4.62 -9.35
N THR A 122 -2.29 -5.91 -9.38
CA THR A 122 -1.57 -6.60 -8.29
C THR A 122 -0.04 -6.49 -8.43
N HIS A 123 0.43 -5.81 -9.49
CA HIS A 123 1.86 -5.59 -9.72
C HIS A 123 2.05 -4.22 -10.35
N ILE A 124 2.57 -3.27 -9.57
CA ILE A 124 3.14 -2.05 -10.13
C ILE A 124 4.48 -2.45 -10.74
N GLY A 125 4.56 -2.48 -12.07
CA GLY A 125 5.78 -2.84 -12.80
C GLY A 125 6.93 -1.91 -12.42
N GLY A 126 8.11 -2.49 -12.17
CA GLY A 126 9.34 -1.73 -12.02
C GLY A 126 9.84 -1.25 -13.38
N ASP A 127 10.18 0.03 -13.46
CA ASP A 127 11.05 0.56 -14.52
C ASP A 127 12.47 0.01 -14.37
#